data_AF-A0A7S0SPH1-F1
#
_entry.id   AF-A0A7S0SPH1-F1
#
_cell.length_a   1.000
_cell.length_b   1.000
_cell.length_c   1.000
_cell.angle_alpha   90.00
_cell.angle_beta   90.00
_cell.angle_gamma   90.00
#
_symmetry.space_group_name_H-M   'P 1'
#
loop_
_entity.id
_entity.type
_entity.pdbx_description
1 polymer ?
#
loop_
_entity_poly.entity_id
_entity_poly.type
_entity_poly.pdbx_seq_one_letter_code
_entity_poly.pdbx_strand_id
1 'polypeptide(L)'
;VNLDVTAPGATLALGLMFLRTHDAGVAAHVRVPNTHFALDHARPDFILLRVVAHSLIMWDDIQPTVEWVEGQLPPILRMPPRGAGTGTGDAGDVFAALLDDEGGGGAIPPGGAVDREALAQAHIHALAGGCMALGLRFAGSADATAAATLRE
;
A
#
# COMPACT_ATOMS: atom_id res chain seq x y z
N VAL A 1 -4.14 18.21 -17.81
CA VAL A 1 -4.89 18.23 -16.53
C VAL A 1 -3.88 18.02 -15.41
N ASN A 2 -3.93 18.79 -14.32
CA ASN A 2 -3.02 18.60 -13.18
C ASN A 2 -3.52 17.41 -12.35
N LEU A 3 -2.77 16.30 -12.39
CA LEU A 3 -3.12 15.07 -11.69
C LEU A 3 -3.01 15.26 -10.17
N ASP A 4 -2.11 16.09 -9.67
CA ASP A 4 -1.94 16.30 -8.23
C ASP A 4 -3.15 16.96 -7.56
N VAL A 5 -3.93 17.73 -8.33
CA VAL A 5 -5.14 18.40 -7.85
C VAL A 5 -6.38 17.51 -8.01
N THR A 6 -6.44 16.73 -9.09
CA THR A 6 -7.67 16.01 -9.49
C THR A 6 -7.68 14.54 -9.08
N ALA A 7 -6.51 13.89 -8.99
CA ALA A 7 -6.38 12.48 -8.67
C ALA A 7 -6.98 12.08 -7.31
N PRO A 8 -6.77 12.81 -6.18
CA PRO A 8 -7.28 12.35 -4.89
C PRO A 8 -8.81 12.37 -4.85
N GLY A 9 -9.42 13.43 -5.39
CA GLY A 9 -10.88 13.55 -5.50
C GLY A 9 -11.49 12.49 -6.43
N ALA A 10 -10.87 12.26 -7.60
CA ALA A 10 -11.35 11.25 -8.54
C ALA A 10 -11.25 9.83 -7.97
N THR A 11 -10.16 9.50 -7.26
CA THR A 11 -9.94 8.16 -6.68
C THR A 11 -10.99 7.86 -5.61
N LEU A 12 -11.24 8.79 -4.68
CA LEU A 12 -12.29 8.63 -3.67
C LEU A 12 -13.69 8.61 -4.28
N ALA A 13 -13.96 9.48 -5.27
CA ALA A 13 -15.24 9.48 -5.96
C ALA A 13 -15.54 8.12 -6.62
N LEU A 14 -14.55 7.50 -7.28
CA LEU A 14 -14.67 6.16 -7.84
C LEU A 14 -14.89 5.11 -6.75
N GLY A 15 -14.10 5.14 -5.67
CA GLY A 15 -14.26 4.21 -4.55
C GLY A 15 -15.65 4.27 -3.90
N LEU A 16 -16.22 5.47 -3.78
CA LEU A 16 -17.57 5.68 -3.23
C LEU A 16 -18.67 5.33 -4.24
N MET A 17 -18.48 5.62 -5.52
CA MET A 17 -19.44 5.28 -6.59
C MET A 17 -19.63 3.76 -6.71
N PHE A 18 -18.57 2.98 -6.51
CA PHE A 18 -18.56 1.52 -6.60
C PHE A 18 -18.46 0.84 -5.22
N LEU A 19 -18.81 1.55 -4.15
CA LEU A 19 -18.73 1.03 -2.78
C LEU A 19 -19.54 -0.26 -2.63
N ARG A 20 -18.91 -1.33 -2.12
CA ARG A 20 -19.52 -2.65 -1.90
C ARG A 20 -20.18 -3.25 -3.15
N THR A 21 -19.69 -2.89 -4.34
CA THR A 21 -20.14 -3.55 -5.58
C THR A 21 -19.38 -4.83 -5.86
N HIS A 22 -18.20 -5.00 -5.24
CA HIS A 22 -17.30 -6.12 -5.48
C HIS A 22 -16.91 -6.26 -6.97
N ASP A 23 -16.85 -5.12 -7.69
CA ASP A 23 -16.44 -5.09 -9.09
C ASP A 23 -14.91 -5.10 -9.20
N ALA A 24 -14.35 -6.29 -9.46
CA ALA A 24 -12.92 -6.48 -9.64
C ALA A 24 -12.34 -5.73 -10.85
N GLY A 25 -13.17 -5.45 -11.87
CA GLY A 25 -12.75 -4.68 -13.05
C GLY A 25 -12.46 -3.23 -12.67
N VAL A 26 -13.37 -2.60 -11.93
CA VAL A 26 -13.17 -1.23 -11.42
C VAL A 26 -12.08 -1.20 -10.36
N ALA A 27 -12.03 -2.19 -9.46
CA ALA A 27 -10.99 -2.28 -8.44
C ALA A 27 -9.58 -2.34 -9.05
N ALA A 28 -9.41 -3.06 -10.16
CA ALA A 28 -8.11 -3.15 -10.85
C ALA A 28 -7.59 -1.78 -11.34
N HIS A 29 -8.48 -0.83 -11.65
CA HIS A 29 -8.10 0.52 -12.10
C HIS A 29 -7.60 1.43 -10.98
N VAL A 30 -8.00 1.19 -9.72
CA VAL A 30 -7.56 1.98 -8.57
C VAL A 30 -6.42 1.32 -7.78
N ARG A 31 -5.91 0.18 -8.26
CA ARG A 31 -4.82 -0.56 -7.61
C ARG A 31 -3.52 0.25 -7.58
N VAL A 32 -2.73 0.03 -6.52
CA VAL A 32 -1.39 0.60 -6.40
C VAL A 32 -0.50 0.11 -7.56
N PRO A 33 0.29 1.00 -8.19
CA PRO A 33 1.25 0.61 -9.23
C PRO A 33 2.29 -0.40 -8.72
N ASN A 34 2.64 -1.38 -9.56
CA ASN A 34 3.61 -2.44 -9.22
C ASN A 34 5.02 -2.21 -9.81
N THR A 35 5.31 -1.03 -10.35
CA THR A 35 6.58 -0.73 -11.03
C THR A 35 7.35 0.36 -10.30
N HIS A 36 8.68 0.19 -10.17
CA HIS A 36 9.56 1.18 -9.51
C HIS A 36 9.38 2.58 -10.10
N PHE A 37 9.43 2.71 -11.43
CA PHE A 37 9.29 3.99 -12.11
C PHE A 37 7.97 4.72 -11.79
N ALA A 38 6.86 3.98 -11.65
CA ALA A 38 5.57 4.58 -11.33
C ALA A 38 5.46 4.96 -9.83
N LEU A 39 6.19 4.27 -8.95
CA LEU A 39 6.27 4.58 -7.53
C LEU A 39 7.14 5.82 -7.26
N ASP A 40 8.26 5.97 -7.97
CA ASP A 40 9.16 7.13 -7.82
C ASP A 40 8.46 8.46 -8.18
N HIS A 41 7.48 8.42 -9.08
CA HIS A 41 6.73 9.59 -9.52
C HIS A 41 5.35 9.73 -8.85
N ALA A 42 4.94 8.75 -8.04
CA ALA A 42 3.65 8.80 -7.35
C ALA A 42 3.80 9.43 -5.97
N ARG A 43 2.98 10.44 -5.68
CA ARG A 43 2.88 10.95 -4.32
C ARG A 43 2.41 9.85 -3.35
N PRO A 44 3.06 9.67 -2.19
CA PRO A 44 2.73 8.59 -1.26
C PRO A 44 1.30 8.70 -0.72
N ASP A 45 0.77 9.93 -0.58
CA ASP A 45 -0.64 10.18 -0.22
C ASP A 45 -1.62 9.50 -1.19
N PHE A 46 -1.30 9.44 -2.49
CA PHE A 46 -2.18 8.83 -3.49
C PHE A 46 -2.17 7.30 -3.39
N ILE A 47 -1.08 6.72 -2.87
CA ILE A 47 -1.00 5.29 -2.63
C ILE A 47 -1.97 4.90 -1.52
N LEU A 48 -1.99 5.66 -0.42
CA LEU A 48 -2.97 5.47 0.66
C LEU A 48 -4.40 5.52 0.13
N LEU A 49 -4.75 6.58 -0.62
CA LEU A 49 -6.11 6.74 -1.16
C LEU A 49 -6.50 5.62 -2.12
N ARG A 50 -5.55 5.12 -2.91
CA ARG A 50 -5.77 3.98 -3.82
C ARG A 50 -6.08 2.70 -3.06
N VAL A 51 -5.32 2.40 -2.00
CA VAL A 51 -5.59 1.23 -1.14
C VAL A 51 -6.98 1.36 -0.51
N VAL A 52 -7.30 2.52 0.08
CA VAL A 52 -8.62 2.75 0.69
C VAL A 52 -9.73 2.59 -0.35
N ALA A 53 -9.64 3.25 -1.51
CA ALA A 53 -10.65 3.14 -2.56
C ALA A 53 -10.83 1.70 -3.07
N HIS A 54 -9.73 0.97 -3.25
CA HIS A 54 -9.77 -0.45 -3.61
C HIS A 54 -10.51 -1.29 -2.55
N SER A 55 -10.16 -1.13 -1.27
CA SER A 55 -10.81 -1.85 -0.17
C SER A 55 -12.29 -1.47 0.00
N LEU A 56 -12.67 -0.22 -0.30
CA LEU A 56 -14.08 0.20 -0.32
C LEU A 56 -14.89 -0.51 -1.41
N ILE A 57 -14.31 -0.72 -2.59
CA ILE A 57 -14.97 -1.47 -3.67
C ILE A 57 -15.09 -2.95 -3.29
N MET A 58 -13.99 -3.54 -2.82
CA MET A 58 -13.89 -4.94 -2.37
C MET A 58 -14.24 -5.10 -0.88
N TRP A 59 -15.31 -4.44 -0.44
CA TRP A 59 -15.68 -4.28 0.97
C TRP A 59 -15.85 -5.60 1.73
N ASP A 60 -16.39 -6.62 1.05
CA ASP A 60 -16.72 -7.90 1.67
C ASP A 60 -15.49 -8.79 1.94
N ASP A 61 -14.36 -8.49 1.29
CA ASP A 61 -13.10 -9.22 1.44
C ASP A 61 -12.25 -8.72 2.62
N ILE A 62 -12.66 -7.64 3.29
CA ILE A 62 -11.89 -7.04 4.39
C ILE A 62 -11.90 -8.00 5.60
N GLN A 63 -10.72 -8.50 5.96
CA GLN A 63 -10.52 -9.37 7.12
C GLN A 63 -9.71 -8.66 8.22
N PRO A 64 -10.07 -8.82 9.52
CA PRO A 64 -9.34 -8.26 10.64
C PRO A 64 -8.09 -9.09 10.96
N THR A 65 -7.17 -9.16 10.02
CA THR A 65 -5.96 -10.00 10.10
C THR A 65 -4.77 -9.23 9.52
N VAL A 66 -3.58 -9.40 10.11
CA VAL A 66 -2.35 -8.73 9.64
C VAL A 66 -2.03 -9.15 8.20
N GLU A 67 -2.25 -10.42 7.88
CA GLU A 67 -2.03 -11.01 6.56
C GLU A 67 -2.87 -10.33 5.47
N TRP A 68 -4.08 -9.88 5.82
CA TRP A 68 -4.94 -9.14 4.89
C TRP A 68 -4.40 -7.73 4.63
N VAL A 69 -3.95 -7.04 5.68
CA VAL A 69 -3.35 -5.70 5.58
C VAL A 69 -2.08 -5.75 4.74
N GLU A 70 -1.18 -6.69 5.02
CA GLU A 70 0.03 -6.94 4.23
C GLU A 70 -0.30 -7.44 2.81
N GLY A 71 -1.43 -8.11 2.63
CA GLY A 71 -1.96 -8.54 1.34
C GLY A 71 -2.28 -7.38 0.40
N GLN A 72 -2.63 -6.20 0.93
CA GLN A 72 -2.91 -5.00 0.13
C GLN A 72 -1.64 -4.42 -0.53
N LEU A 73 -0.46 -4.76 -0.02
CA LEU A 73 0.81 -4.30 -0.57
C LEU A 73 1.14 -5.04 -1.88
N PRO A 74 1.59 -4.33 -2.93
CA PRO A 74 2.18 -4.98 -4.08
C PRO A 74 3.50 -5.68 -3.70
N PRO A 75 3.93 -6.74 -4.41
CA PRO A 75 5.12 -7.53 -4.04
C PRO A 75 6.39 -6.70 -3.83
N ILE A 76 6.54 -5.63 -4.61
CA ILE A 76 7.64 -4.66 -4.55
C ILE A 76 7.70 -3.87 -3.23
N LEU A 77 6.57 -3.73 -2.54
CA LEU A 77 6.46 -3.06 -1.24
C LEU A 77 6.35 -4.05 -0.09
N ARG A 78 6.35 -5.36 -0.32
CA ARG A 78 6.30 -6.33 0.78
C ARG A 78 7.69 -6.43 1.42
N MET A 79 7.80 -5.96 2.65
CA MET A 79 9.00 -6.21 3.45
C MET A 79 9.03 -7.70 3.82
N PRO A 80 10.20 -8.35 3.81
CA PRO A 80 10.34 -9.66 4.42
C PRO A 80 10.08 -9.55 5.92
N PRO A 81 9.61 -10.64 6.56
CA PRO A 81 9.29 -10.65 7.98
C PRO A 81 10.50 -10.19 8.80
N ARG A 82 10.23 -9.31 9.78
CA ARG A 82 11.21 -8.79 10.75
C ARG A 82 11.99 -9.95 11.38
N GLY A 83 13.21 -10.20 10.93
CA GLY A 83 14.04 -11.29 11.43
C GLY A 83 15.22 -11.71 10.55
N ALA A 84 15.28 -11.29 9.29
CA ALA A 84 16.36 -11.68 8.37
C ALA A 84 17.52 -10.67 8.25
N GLY A 85 17.46 -9.50 8.91
CA GLY A 85 18.48 -8.45 8.82
C GLY A 85 18.85 -7.87 10.19
N THR A 86 20.15 -7.82 10.47
CA THR A 86 20.78 -7.37 11.71
C THR A 86 20.35 -5.97 12.15
N GLY A 87 20.13 -5.80 13.46
CA GLY A 87 19.54 -4.60 14.03
C GLY A 87 20.35 -3.31 13.83
N THR A 88 19.68 -2.32 13.23
CA THR A 88 19.74 -0.90 13.60
C THR A 88 18.36 -0.30 13.30
N GLY A 89 17.82 0.44 14.27
CA GLY A 89 16.41 0.85 14.32
C GLY A 89 16.06 2.04 13.44
N ASP A 90 16.23 1.91 12.12
CA ASP A 90 15.66 2.87 11.17
C ASP A 90 14.91 2.12 10.04
N ALA A 91 13.68 2.54 9.76
CA ALA A 91 12.84 1.93 8.74
C ALA A 91 13.42 2.08 7.32
N GLY A 92 14.30 3.08 7.12
CA GLY A 92 15.06 3.26 5.89
C GLY A 92 16.17 2.22 5.66
N ASP A 93 16.80 1.73 6.74
CA ASP A 93 17.92 0.77 6.67
C ASP A 93 17.46 -0.64 6.27
N VAL A 94 16.27 -1.06 6.74
CA VAL A 94 15.67 -2.36 6.38
C VAL A 94 15.36 -2.44 4.89
N PHE A 95 14.98 -1.31 4.28
CA PHE A 95 14.69 -1.24 2.85
C PHE A 95 15.98 -1.20 2.01
N ALA A 96 17.05 -0.56 2.53
CA ALA A 96 18.37 -0.56 1.90
C ALA A 96 18.95 -1.97 1.76
N ALA A 97 18.83 -2.80 2.81
CA ALA A 97 19.32 -4.19 2.78
C ALA A 97 18.63 -5.09 1.74
N LEU A 98 17.43 -4.72 1.28
CA LEU A 98 16.65 -5.50 0.29
C LEU A 98 16.91 -5.10 -1.16
N LEU A 99 17.30 -3.84 -1.37
CA LEU A 99 17.71 -3.37 -2.69
C LEU A 99 19.19 -3.69 -2.98
N ASP A 100 19.97 -4.00 -1.95
CA ASP A 100 21.36 -4.44 -2.08
C ASP A 100 21.50 -5.94 -2.42
N ASP A 101 20.41 -6.73 -2.41
CA ASP A 101 20.41 -8.13 -2.89
C ASP A 101 20.18 -8.17 -4.41
N GLU A 102 21.26 -8.36 -5.17
CA GLU A 102 21.31 -8.41 -6.65
C GLU A 102 20.58 -9.63 -7.29
N GLY A 103 19.39 -9.99 -6.82
CA GLY A 103 18.67 -11.21 -7.23
C GLY A 103 17.42 -11.02 -8.10
N GLY A 104 17.04 -9.78 -8.44
CA GLY A 104 15.68 -9.44 -8.90
C GLY A 104 15.50 -8.96 -10.35
N GLY A 105 16.16 -9.55 -11.35
CA GLY A 105 15.66 -9.73 -12.72
C GLY A 105 14.96 -8.59 -13.50
N GLY A 106 15.20 -7.31 -13.20
CA GLY A 106 14.73 -6.17 -13.99
C GLY A 106 15.90 -5.25 -14.31
N ALA A 107 16.23 -5.11 -15.59
CA ALA A 107 17.37 -4.31 -16.04
C ALA A 107 17.35 -2.90 -15.43
N ILE A 108 18.32 -2.62 -14.54
CA ILE A 108 18.58 -1.30 -14.00
C ILE A 108 19.23 -0.47 -15.13
N PRO A 109 18.59 0.60 -15.65
CA PRO A 109 19.25 1.48 -16.59
C PRO A 109 20.44 2.17 -15.92
N PRO A 110 21.58 2.35 -16.61
CA PRO A 110 22.77 2.98 -16.04
C PRO A 110 22.45 4.46 -15.76
N GLY A 111 22.20 4.79 -14.49
CA GLY A 111 21.97 6.17 -14.02
C GLY A 111 20.75 6.38 -13.10
N GLY A 112 19.93 5.37 -12.81
CA GLY A 112 18.78 5.51 -11.92
C GLY A 112 19.06 4.96 -10.52
N ALA A 113 19.51 5.81 -9.60
CA ALA A 113 19.37 5.48 -8.18
C ALA A 113 17.87 5.45 -7.88
N VAL A 114 17.32 4.26 -7.61
CA VAL A 114 15.95 4.13 -7.13
C VAL A 114 15.84 4.91 -5.82
N ASP A 115 14.88 5.83 -5.73
CA ASP A 115 14.72 6.69 -4.56
C ASP A 115 14.17 5.85 -3.40
N ARG A 116 15.10 5.38 -2.55
CA ARG A 116 14.83 4.53 -1.37
C ARG A 116 13.75 5.12 -0.46
N GLU A 117 13.77 6.44 -0.30
CA GLU A 117 12.79 7.18 0.49
C GLU A 117 11.38 7.08 -0.12
N ALA A 118 11.25 7.16 -1.45
CA ALA A 118 9.96 7.05 -2.11
C ALA A 118 9.33 5.67 -1.90
N LEU A 119 10.13 4.61 -1.92
CA LEU A 119 9.64 3.25 -1.66
C LEU A 119 9.27 3.02 -0.19
N ALA A 120 10.07 3.53 0.75
CA ALA A 120 9.74 3.47 2.17
C ALA A 120 8.44 4.21 2.49
N GLN A 121 8.27 5.42 1.94
CA GLN A 121 7.04 6.19 2.07
C GLN A 121 5.85 5.46 1.44
N ALA A 122 6.01 4.93 0.24
CA ALA A 122 4.97 4.15 -0.43
C ALA A 122 4.50 2.96 0.40
N HIS A 123 5.43 2.23 1.01
CA HIS A 123 5.13 1.10 1.89
C HIS A 123 4.28 1.53 3.09
N ILE A 124 4.74 2.54 3.85
CA ILE A 124 4.06 3.02 5.06
C ILE A 124 2.66 3.56 4.72
N HIS A 125 2.51 4.29 3.62
CA HIS A 125 1.22 4.86 3.22
C HIS A 125 0.25 3.80 2.73
N ALA A 126 0.72 2.77 2.03
CA ALA A 126 -0.11 1.63 1.64
C ALA A 126 -0.60 0.83 2.86
N LEU A 127 0.29 0.56 3.83
CA LEU A 127 -0.08 -0.08 5.10
C LEU A 127 -1.10 0.77 5.87
N ALA A 128 -0.83 2.07 6.01
CA ALA A 128 -1.75 3.00 6.66
C ALA A 128 -3.12 3.02 5.97
N GLY A 129 -3.16 2.91 4.63
CA GLY A 129 -4.40 2.78 3.87
C GLY A 129 -5.16 1.49 4.17
N GLY A 130 -4.45 0.35 4.30
CA GLY A 130 -5.04 -0.92 4.72
C GLY A 130 -5.62 -0.85 6.15
N CYS A 131 -4.87 -0.28 7.08
CA CYS A 131 -5.34 -0.04 8.45
C CYS A 131 -6.55 0.90 8.50
N MET A 132 -6.56 1.97 7.67
CA MET A 132 -7.69 2.88 7.56
C MET A 132 -8.94 2.15 7.03
N ALA A 133 -8.81 1.34 5.98
CA ALA A 133 -9.91 0.55 5.45
C ALA A 133 -10.47 -0.45 6.49
N LEU A 134 -9.59 -1.09 7.26
CA LEU A 134 -9.98 -1.96 8.36
C LEU A 134 -10.77 -1.19 9.43
N GLY A 135 -10.27 -0.02 9.84
CA GLY A 135 -10.95 0.87 10.76
C GLY A 135 -12.33 1.31 10.26
N LEU A 136 -12.47 1.61 8.96
CA LEU A 136 -13.76 1.94 8.34
C LEU A 136 -14.73 0.75 8.36
N ARG A 137 -14.25 -0.47 8.11
CA ARG A 137 -15.07 -1.69 8.10
C ARG A 137 -15.65 -2.07 9.45
N PHE A 138 -14.86 -1.88 10.51
CA PHE A 138 -15.19 -2.25 11.89
C PHE A 138 -15.47 -1.03 12.79
N ALA A 139 -15.75 0.12 12.18
CA ALA A 139 -16.11 1.33 12.90
C ALA A 139 -17.35 1.09 13.78
N GLY A 140 -17.20 1.24 15.09
CA GLY A 140 -18.29 1.08 16.06
C GLY A 140 -18.73 -0.35 16.34
N SER A 141 -18.09 -1.37 15.76
CA SER A 141 -18.43 -2.78 16.03
C SER A 141 -17.82 -3.34 17.32
N ALA A 142 -16.88 -2.62 17.94
CA ALA A 142 -16.11 -3.07 19.11
C ALA A 142 -15.42 -4.44 18.90
N ASP A 143 -14.99 -4.73 17.67
CA ASP A 143 -14.35 -5.99 17.32
C ASP A 143 -12.95 -6.09 17.95
N ALA A 144 -12.74 -7.11 18.79
CA ALA A 144 -11.48 -7.30 19.51
C ALA A 144 -10.32 -7.72 18.60
N THR A 145 -10.62 -8.46 17.53
CA THR A 145 -9.61 -8.94 16.58
C THR A 145 -9.08 -7.78 15.74
N ALA A 146 -9.97 -6.95 15.18
CA ALA A 146 -9.57 -5.75 14.44
C ALA A 146 -8.77 -4.77 15.32
N ALA A 147 -9.17 -4.62 16.59
CA ALA A 147 -8.44 -3.81 17.55
C ALA A 147 -7.05 -4.38 17.90
N ALA A 148 -6.90 -5.71 17.94
CA ALA A 148 -5.61 -6.36 18.16
C ALA A 148 -4.69 -6.15 16.95
N THR A 149 -5.18 -6.38 15.73
CA THR A 149 -4.42 -6.19 14.48
C THR A 149 -3.88 -4.77 14.30
N LEU A 150 -4.61 -3.74 14.75
CA LEU A 150 -4.18 -2.35 14.64
C LEU A 150 -3.20 -1.91 15.75
N ARG A 151 -3.03 -2.70 16.81
CA ARG A 151 -2.17 -2.38 17.96
C ARG A 151 -0.80 -3.06 17.90
N GLU A 152 -0.65 -4.04 17.03
CA GLU A 152 0.59 -4.79 16.80
C GLU A 152 1.55 -4.01 15.89
#